data_AF-A0AAU7E856-F1
#
_entry.id   AF-A0AAU7E856-F1
#
_cell.length_a   1.000
_cell.length_b   1.000
_cell.length_c   1.000
_cell.angle_alpha   90.00
_cell.angle_beta   90.00
_cell.angle_gamma   90.00
#
_symmetry.space_group_name_H-M   'P 1'
#
loop_
_entity.id
_entity.type
_entity.pdbx_description
1 polymer ?
#
loop_
_entity_poly.entity_id
_entity_poly.type
_entity_poly.pdbx_seq_one_letter_code
_entity_poly.pdbx_strand_id
1 'polypeptide(L)'
;MKNKIRNVLILSFLVFISFYYGGVIKKNILNTNDVVITSFYDFIEYLKNKFNEHFDQADEIRNLRSENEELRKTSILVSSLSNDLNQILEDRNSSQYFPKVSLVRAISYVQVGDYKKVWLNSFIREHDRNRGLIYKGYTAGIAINKEDRLMGLLQGDEQCVFSVYIGKDRLPGLVQGQNDRAMVKFIPKWAKVQVGDEVVTSGLDEIFFPGVPVGKITKIIDEDMYQVAYIEPYAKINTPAYLYMVESF
;
A
#
# COMPACT_ATOMS: atom_id res chain seq x y z
N MET A 1 6.97 -92.23 19.05
CA MET A 1 6.56 -91.13 18.13
C MET A 1 5.28 -90.39 18.52
N LYS A 2 4.37 -90.94 19.35
CA LYS A 2 3.10 -90.26 19.75
C LYS A 2 3.27 -88.95 20.56
N ASN A 3 4.27 -88.82 21.43
CA ASN A 3 4.45 -87.60 22.25
C ASN A 3 4.95 -86.37 21.48
N LYS A 4 5.69 -86.55 20.38
CA LYS A 4 6.17 -85.42 19.57
C LYS A 4 5.03 -84.75 18.79
N ILE A 5 4.07 -85.52 18.29
CA ILE A 5 2.91 -84.99 17.56
C ILE A 5 1.97 -84.20 18.49
N ARG A 6 1.75 -84.68 19.72
CA ARG A 6 0.97 -83.95 20.73
C ARG A 6 1.58 -82.58 21.05
N ASN A 7 2.90 -82.50 21.19
CA ASN A 7 3.57 -81.25 21.50
C ASN A 7 3.52 -80.27 20.32
N VAL A 8 3.59 -80.75 19.08
CA VAL A 8 3.43 -79.92 17.87
C VAL A 8 2.00 -79.37 17.76
N LEU A 9 0.98 -80.16 18.09
CA LEU A 9 -0.41 -79.68 18.09
C LEU A 9 -0.67 -78.63 19.17
N ILE A 10 -0.10 -78.80 20.38
CA ILE A 10 -0.19 -77.80 21.45
C ILE A 10 0.53 -76.50 21.04
N LEU A 11 1.70 -76.61 20.42
CA LEU A 11 2.44 -75.44 19.94
C LEU A 11 1.66 -74.70 18.84
N SER A 12 1.09 -75.44 17.89
CA SER A 12 0.24 -74.87 16.84
C SER A 12 -1.01 -74.17 17.41
N PHE A 13 -1.64 -74.76 18.43
CA PHE A 13 -2.79 -74.17 19.12
C PHE A 13 -2.42 -72.90 19.89
N LEU A 14 -1.27 -72.88 20.57
CA LEU A 14 -0.75 -71.67 21.25
C LEU A 14 -0.42 -70.56 20.25
N VAL A 15 0.19 -70.91 19.11
CA VAL A 15 0.48 -69.97 18.03
C VAL A 15 -0.83 -69.42 17.44
N PHE A 16 -1.84 -70.26 17.26
CA PHE A 16 -3.16 -69.85 16.78
C PHE A 16 -3.86 -68.90 17.75
N ILE A 17 -3.82 -69.17 19.07
CA ILE A 17 -4.35 -68.26 20.11
C ILE A 17 -3.60 -66.93 20.09
N SER A 18 -2.27 -66.95 19.98
CA SER A 18 -1.46 -65.74 19.91
C SER A 18 -1.83 -64.87 18.70
N PHE A 19 -2.00 -65.48 17.52
CA PHE A 19 -2.45 -64.77 16.32
C PHE A 19 -3.90 -64.26 16.44
N TYR A 20 -4.80 -65.02 17.07
CA TYR A 20 -6.21 -64.65 17.20
C TYR A 20 -6.42 -63.49 18.20
N TYR A 21 -5.74 -63.52 19.35
CA TYR A 21 -5.89 -62.50 20.40
C TYR A 21 -4.93 -61.31 20.29
N GLY A 22 -3.83 -61.45 19.54
CA GLY A 22 -2.85 -60.37 19.33
C GLY A 22 -3.44 -59.14 18.64
N GLY A 23 -4.43 -59.31 17.77
CA GLY A 23 -5.10 -58.20 17.08
C GLY A 23 -6.01 -57.36 17.98
N VAL A 24 -6.70 -57.99 18.93
CA VAL A 24 -7.65 -57.32 19.85
C VAL A 24 -6.90 -56.53 20.93
N ILE A 25 -5.82 -57.11 21.46
CA ILE A 25 -4.98 -56.47 22.48
C ILE A 25 -4.27 -55.23 21.90
N LYS A 26 -3.78 -55.33 20.65
CA LYS A 26 -3.14 -54.22 19.96
C LYS A 26 -4.11 -53.05 19.70
N LYS A 27 -5.38 -53.33 19.39
CA LYS A 27 -6.39 -52.29 19.12
C LYS A 27 -6.80 -51.52 20.38
N ASN A 28 -6.95 -52.18 21.53
CA ASN A 28 -7.34 -51.51 22.77
C ASN A 28 -6.24 -50.64 23.37
N ILE A 29 -4.98 -51.08 23.30
CA ILE A 29 -3.84 -50.32 23.85
C ILE A 29 -3.55 -49.06 23.02
N LEU A 30 -3.75 -49.12 21.70
CA LEU A 30 -3.60 -47.96 20.82
C LEU A 30 -4.68 -46.90 21.11
N ASN A 31 -5.95 -47.30 21.27
CA ASN A 31 -7.03 -46.37 21.58
C ASN A 31 -6.86 -45.62 22.92
N THR A 32 -6.24 -46.23 23.93
CA THR A 32 -6.00 -45.56 25.22
C THR A 32 -4.86 -44.55 25.18
N ASN A 33 -3.88 -44.73 24.28
CA ASN A 33 -2.75 -43.82 24.15
C ASN A 33 -3.18 -42.50 23.49
N ASP A 34 -4.01 -42.60 22.45
CA ASP A 34 -4.47 -41.43 21.71
C ASP A 34 -5.30 -40.48 22.59
N VAL A 35 -6.17 -41.00 23.47
CA VAL A 35 -7.01 -40.19 24.39
C VAL A 35 -6.18 -39.42 25.42
N VAL A 36 -5.12 -40.03 25.95
CA VAL A 36 -4.24 -39.39 26.94
C VAL A 36 -3.40 -38.30 26.28
N ILE A 37 -2.89 -38.57 25.08
CA ILE A 37 -2.09 -37.62 24.30
C ILE A 37 -2.94 -36.41 23.90
N THR A 38 -4.16 -36.62 23.39
CA THR A 38 -5.05 -35.51 23.01
C THR A 38 -5.43 -34.67 24.22
N SER A 39 -5.78 -35.29 25.35
CA SER A 39 -6.12 -34.54 26.58
C SER A 39 -4.96 -33.70 27.11
N PHE A 40 -3.72 -34.14 26.94
CA PHE A 40 -2.55 -33.38 27.32
C PHE A 40 -2.32 -32.18 26.38
N TYR A 41 -2.46 -32.37 25.07
CA TYR A 41 -2.39 -31.28 24.10
C TYR A 41 -3.49 -30.25 24.32
N ASP A 42 -4.73 -30.69 24.54
CA ASP A 42 -5.88 -29.81 24.80
C ASP A 42 -5.66 -28.98 26.08
N PHE A 43 -5.03 -29.54 27.11
CA PHE A 43 -4.70 -28.82 28.34
C PHE A 43 -3.59 -27.78 28.13
N ILE A 44 -2.54 -28.13 27.38
CA ILE A 44 -1.48 -27.18 27.00
C ILE A 44 -2.05 -26.05 26.14
N GLU A 45 -2.95 -26.37 25.22
CA GLU A 45 -3.60 -25.40 24.35
C GLU A 45 -4.57 -24.49 25.13
N TYR A 46 -5.34 -25.04 26.08
CA TYR A 46 -6.15 -24.26 27.02
C TYR A 46 -5.30 -23.28 27.85
N LEU A 47 -4.18 -23.74 28.41
CA LEU A 47 -3.28 -22.89 29.17
C LEU A 47 -2.65 -21.80 28.29
N LYS A 48 -2.21 -22.15 27.08
CA LYS A 48 -1.65 -21.20 26.11
C LYS A 48 -2.68 -20.14 25.70
N ASN A 49 -3.92 -20.54 25.41
CA ASN A 49 -4.98 -19.62 25.01
C ASN A 49 -5.36 -18.67 26.16
N LYS A 50 -5.50 -19.19 27.38
CA LYS A 50 -5.81 -18.38 28.56
C LYS A 50 -4.68 -17.41 28.95
N PHE A 51 -3.43 -17.79 28.72
CA PHE A 51 -2.28 -16.91 28.95
C PHE A 51 -2.21 -15.80 27.89
N ASN A 52 -2.49 -16.14 26.62
CA ASN A 52 -2.54 -15.18 25.52
C ASN A 52 -3.67 -14.14 25.66
N GLU A 53 -4.81 -14.49 26.26
CA GLU A 53 -5.96 -13.59 26.40
C GLU A 53 -5.70 -12.39 27.35
N HIS A 54 -4.71 -12.46 28.25
CA HIS A 54 -4.57 -11.50 29.36
C HIS A 54 -3.21 -10.82 29.54
N PHE A 55 -2.12 -11.34 28.96
CA PHE A 55 -0.77 -10.88 29.34
C PHE A 55 -0.42 -9.47 28.81
N ASP A 56 -1.01 -9.03 27.68
CA ASP A 56 -0.63 -7.76 27.02
C ASP A 56 -1.72 -6.67 27.07
N GLN A 57 -2.81 -6.87 27.82
CA GLN A 57 -3.94 -5.94 27.86
C GLN A 57 -3.56 -4.54 28.36
N ALA A 58 -2.64 -4.44 29.33
CA ALA A 58 -2.21 -3.15 29.86
C ALA A 58 -1.41 -2.34 28.82
N ASP A 59 -0.62 -3.01 27.99
CA ASP A 59 0.16 -2.38 26.93
C ASP A 59 -0.74 -1.99 25.76
N GLU A 60 -1.70 -2.85 25.40
CA GLU A 60 -2.73 -2.53 24.42
C GLU A 60 -3.57 -1.31 24.85
N ILE A 61 -4.05 -1.26 26.10
CA ILE A 61 -4.78 -0.10 26.62
C ILE A 61 -3.92 1.17 26.59
N ARG A 62 -2.62 1.07 26.89
CA ARG A 62 -1.70 2.21 26.81
C ARG A 62 -1.55 2.70 25.37
N ASN A 63 -1.37 1.79 24.42
CA ASN A 63 -1.27 2.10 23.00
C ASN A 63 -2.56 2.74 22.49
N LEU A 64 -3.72 2.15 22.79
CA LEU A 64 -5.03 2.66 22.41
C LEU A 64 -5.30 4.06 22.99
N ARG A 65 -4.87 4.33 24.23
CA ARG A 65 -4.97 5.68 24.81
C ARG A 65 -4.09 6.68 24.08
N SER A 66 -2.85 6.32 23.77
CA SER A 66 -1.92 7.17 23.00
C SER A 66 -2.48 7.47 21.60
N GLU A 67 -3.00 6.47 20.91
CA GLU A 67 -3.63 6.63 19.60
C GLU A 67 -4.88 7.52 19.69
N ASN A 68 -5.72 7.34 20.72
CA ASN A 68 -6.91 8.18 20.92
C ASN A 68 -6.53 9.65 21.14
N GLU A 69 -5.47 9.93 21.90
CA GLU A 69 -4.97 11.30 22.09
C GLU A 69 -4.45 11.91 20.79
N GLU A 70 -3.70 11.15 19.99
CA GLU A 70 -3.21 11.59 18.68
C GLU A 70 -4.35 11.88 17.70
N LEU A 71 -5.35 10.99 17.65
CA LEU A 71 -6.55 11.16 16.83
C LEU A 71 -7.33 12.40 17.25
N ARG A 72 -7.49 12.65 18.55
CA ARG A 72 -8.14 13.87 19.06
C ARG A 72 -7.38 15.13 18.65
N LYS A 73 -6.05 15.15 18.79
CA LYS A 73 -5.21 16.28 18.35
C LYS A 73 -5.38 16.55 16.86
N THR A 74 -5.34 15.50 16.05
CA THR A 74 -5.53 15.59 14.59
C THR A 74 -6.91 16.14 14.24
N SER A 75 -7.97 15.67 14.91
CA SER A 75 -9.33 16.16 14.70
C SER A 75 -9.45 17.65 15.01
N ILE A 76 -8.86 18.12 16.14
CA ILE A 76 -8.89 19.55 16.51
C ILE A 76 -8.18 20.39 15.46
N LEU A 77 -7.02 19.95 14.98
CA LEU A 77 -6.25 20.65 13.95
C LEU A 77 -7.04 20.75 12.63
N VAL A 78 -7.65 19.66 12.18
CA VAL A 78 -8.47 19.63 10.96
C VAL A 78 -9.69 20.54 11.11
N SER A 79 -10.35 20.56 12.26
CA SER A 79 -11.47 21.46 12.54
C SER A 79 -11.04 22.93 12.54
N SER A 80 -9.89 23.25 13.14
CA SER A 80 -9.32 24.61 13.11
C SER A 80 -9.01 25.06 11.69
N LEU A 81 -8.33 24.22 10.91
CA LEU A 81 -8.02 24.51 9.51
C LEU A 81 -9.29 24.73 8.68
N SER A 82 -10.32 23.91 8.90
CA SER A 82 -11.61 24.09 8.22
C SER A 82 -12.27 25.42 8.58
N ASN A 83 -12.18 25.85 9.85
CA ASN A 83 -12.69 27.14 10.28
C ASN A 83 -11.91 28.30 9.64
N ASP A 84 -10.57 28.23 9.65
CA ASP A 84 -9.71 29.27 9.06
C ASP A 84 -9.96 29.40 7.55
N LEU A 85 -10.12 28.26 6.86
CA LEU A 85 -10.49 28.24 5.45
C LEU A 85 -11.86 28.90 5.21
N ASN A 86 -12.86 28.61 6.05
CA ASN A 86 -14.17 29.23 5.93
C ASN A 86 -14.11 30.75 6.11
N GLN A 87 -13.34 31.24 7.09
CA GLN A 87 -13.15 32.67 7.30
C GLN A 87 -12.50 33.35 6.08
N ILE A 88 -11.45 32.73 5.51
CA ILE A 88 -10.80 33.24 4.30
C ILE A 88 -11.76 33.28 3.10
N LEU A 89 -12.64 32.27 2.98
CA LEU A 89 -13.64 32.19 1.92
C LEU A 89 -14.73 33.27 2.09
N GLU A 90 -15.21 33.48 3.31
CA GLU A 90 -16.13 34.57 3.66
C GLU A 90 -15.53 35.95 3.34
N ASP A 91 -14.28 36.20 3.75
CA ASP A 91 -13.55 37.45 3.47
C ASP A 91 -13.40 37.73 1.97
N ARG A 92 -13.29 36.68 1.15
CA ARG A 92 -13.19 36.79 -0.31
C ARG A 92 -14.54 36.85 -1.02
N ASN A 93 -15.67 36.88 -0.30
CA ASN A 93 -17.02 36.70 -0.87
C ASN A 93 -17.12 35.47 -1.80
N SER A 94 -16.34 34.43 -1.52
CA SER A 94 -16.32 33.20 -2.33
C SER A 94 -16.97 32.08 -1.55
N SER A 95 -18.02 31.49 -2.09
CA SER A 95 -18.62 30.26 -1.54
C SER A 95 -17.97 28.98 -2.09
N GLN A 96 -16.91 29.11 -2.89
CA GLN A 96 -16.29 28.01 -3.62
C GLN A 96 -14.92 27.66 -3.01
N TYR A 97 -14.78 26.39 -2.64
CA TYR A 97 -13.53 25.81 -2.18
C TYR A 97 -12.56 25.63 -3.36
N PHE A 98 -11.38 26.23 -3.24
CA PHE A 98 -10.23 25.98 -4.11
C PHE A 98 -9.14 25.27 -3.30
N PRO A 99 -8.43 24.28 -3.86
CA PRO A 99 -8.56 23.73 -5.21
C PRO A 99 -9.80 22.84 -5.38
N LYS A 100 -10.44 22.89 -6.54
CA LYS A 100 -11.54 21.99 -6.90
C LYS A 100 -10.96 20.64 -7.32
N VAL A 101 -11.34 19.59 -6.61
CA VAL A 101 -10.92 18.21 -6.89
C VAL A 101 -12.12 17.29 -7.06
N SER A 102 -11.99 16.26 -7.90
CA SER A 102 -13.01 15.23 -8.12
C SER A 102 -12.46 13.83 -7.82
N LEU A 103 -13.28 12.96 -7.23
CA LEU A 103 -12.88 11.57 -6.96
C LEU A 103 -13.06 10.72 -8.22
N VAL A 104 -11.99 10.09 -8.68
CA VAL A 104 -11.98 9.18 -9.82
C VAL A 104 -11.41 7.82 -9.42
N ARG A 105 -11.76 6.76 -10.15
CA ARG A 105 -11.29 5.39 -9.93
C ARG A 105 -10.46 4.93 -11.11
N ALA A 106 -9.25 4.45 -10.86
CA ALA A 106 -8.49 3.67 -11.81
C ALA A 106 -9.09 2.25 -11.88
N ILE A 107 -9.67 1.90 -13.04
CA ILE A 107 -10.43 0.65 -13.23
C ILE A 107 -9.52 -0.48 -13.67
N SER A 108 -8.68 -0.23 -14.68
CA SER A 108 -7.83 -1.25 -15.30
C SER A 108 -6.61 -0.62 -15.94
N TYR A 109 -5.59 -1.43 -16.20
CA TYR A 109 -4.49 -1.02 -17.07
C TYR A 109 -4.97 -0.87 -18.52
N VAL A 110 -4.28 0.00 -19.27
CA VAL A 110 -4.56 0.22 -20.70
C VAL A 110 -4.08 -0.97 -21.53
N GLN A 111 -2.91 -1.51 -21.19
CA GLN A 111 -2.30 -2.67 -21.84
C GLN A 111 -1.74 -3.63 -20.79
N VAL A 112 -1.83 -4.93 -21.05
CA VAL A 112 -1.24 -5.97 -20.18
C VAL A 112 0.28 -5.80 -20.14
N GLY A 113 0.85 -5.77 -18.93
CA GLY A 113 2.29 -5.57 -18.71
C GLY A 113 2.73 -4.11 -18.68
N ASP A 114 1.86 -3.15 -19.04
CA ASP A 114 2.11 -1.73 -18.86
C ASP A 114 1.36 -1.20 -17.63
N TYR A 115 2.08 -1.13 -16.51
CA TYR A 115 1.52 -0.69 -15.24
C TYR A 115 1.49 0.84 -15.07
N LYS A 116 1.95 1.61 -16.07
CA LYS A 116 2.03 3.07 -16.00
C LYS A 116 0.81 3.77 -16.56
N LYS A 117 -0.05 3.06 -17.29
CA LYS A 117 -1.24 3.62 -17.94
C LYS A 117 -2.49 2.94 -17.46
N VAL A 118 -3.46 3.72 -16.99
CA VAL A 118 -4.71 3.22 -16.42
C VAL A 118 -5.92 3.91 -17.03
N TRP A 119 -7.01 3.18 -17.21
CA TRP A 119 -8.31 3.77 -17.55
C TRP A 119 -9.01 4.27 -16.30
N LEU A 120 -9.55 5.50 -16.36
CA LEU A 120 -10.29 6.12 -15.26
C LEU A 120 -11.80 6.03 -15.50
N ASN A 121 -12.59 5.90 -14.43
CA ASN A 121 -14.06 5.73 -14.48
C ASN A 121 -14.85 7.03 -14.69
N SER A 122 -14.22 8.07 -15.23
CA SER A 122 -14.81 9.39 -15.41
C SER A 122 -14.83 9.76 -16.88
N PHE A 123 -15.81 10.57 -17.25
CA PHE A 123 -15.92 11.18 -18.57
C PHE A 123 -15.73 12.68 -18.39
N ILE A 124 -14.65 13.22 -18.94
CA ILE A 124 -14.41 14.67 -18.92
C ILE A 124 -15.16 15.31 -20.10
N ARG A 125 -15.81 16.44 -19.85
CA ARG A 125 -16.52 17.23 -20.87
C ARG A 125 -15.58 18.16 -21.65
N GLU A 126 -14.50 18.61 -21.02
CA GLU A 126 -13.45 19.43 -21.62
C GLU A 126 -12.31 18.56 -22.18
N HIS A 127 -12.04 18.70 -23.46
CA HIS A 127 -11.15 17.80 -24.19
C HIS A 127 -9.67 18.21 -24.17
N ASP A 128 -9.32 19.36 -23.56
CA ASP A 128 -8.10 20.07 -23.97
C ASP A 128 -7.11 20.46 -22.85
N ARG A 129 -7.26 19.92 -21.62
CA ARG A 129 -6.24 20.15 -20.58
C ARG A 129 -5.97 18.92 -19.73
N ASN A 130 -4.67 18.66 -19.53
CA ASN A 130 -4.16 17.64 -18.62
C ASN A 130 -4.52 17.99 -17.17
N ARG A 131 -4.94 17.00 -16.39
CA ARG A 131 -5.35 17.18 -15.00
C ARG A 131 -4.42 16.42 -14.06
N GLY A 132 -4.06 16.99 -12.92
CA GLY A 132 -3.24 16.30 -11.93
C GLY A 132 -4.01 15.17 -11.24
N LEU A 133 -3.36 14.03 -11.00
CA LEU A 133 -3.90 12.93 -10.22
C LEU A 133 -3.14 12.84 -8.89
N ILE A 134 -3.89 12.71 -7.78
CA ILE A 134 -3.36 12.64 -6.42
C ILE A 134 -3.84 11.33 -5.78
N TYR A 135 -2.92 10.57 -5.20
CA TYR A 135 -3.17 9.34 -4.45
C TYR A 135 -2.64 9.50 -3.03
N LYS A 136 -3.53 9.38 -2.03
CA LYS A 136 -3.18 9.48 -0.60
C LYS A 136 -2.34 10.73 -0.24
N GLY A 137 -2.65 11.87 -0.89
CA GLY A 137 -1.95 13.14 -0.67
C GLY A 137 -0.67 13.33 -1.48
N TYR A 138 -0.25 12.34 -2.27
CA TYR A 138 0.95 12.39 -3.12
C TYR A 138 0.56 12.44 -4.59
N THR A 139 1.40 13.04 -5.44
CA THR A 139 1.15 13.03 -6.89
C THR A 139 1.25 11.61 -7.45
N ALA A 140 0.22 11.18 -8.16
CA ALA A 140 0.11 9.89 -8.83
C ALA A 140 0.60 9.93 -10.29
N GLY A 141 0.35 11.07 -10.95
CA GLY A 141 0.55 11.26 -12.37
C GLY A 141 -0.44 12.28 -12.94
N ILE A 142 -0.72 12.20 -14.23
CA ILE A 142 -1.65 13.11 -14.92
C ILE A 142 -2.76 12.34 -15.61
N ALA A 143 -3.92 12.95 -15.77
CA ALA A 143 -5.02 12.45 -16.57
C ALA A 143 -5.09 13.20 -17.90
N ILE A 144 -5.19 12.44 -18.99
CA ILE A 144 -5.31 12.95 -20.35
C ILE A 144 -6.54 12.35 -21.02
N ASN A 145 -7.13 13.08 -21.96
CA ASN A 145 -8.17 12.53 -22.80
C ASN A 145 -7.54 11.77 -23.98
N LYS A 146 -7.94 10.51 -24.18
CA LYS A 146 -7.53 9.69 -25.32
C LYS A 146 -8.72 8.88 -25.81
N GLU A 147 -9.12 9.11 -27.06
CA GLU A 147 -10.26 8.42 -27.71
C GLU A 147 -11.55 8.54 -26.88
N ASP A 148 -11.89 9.76 -26.46
CA ASP A 148 -13.07 10.10 -25.63
C ASP A 148 -13.12 9.40 -24.26
N ARG A 149 -11.98 8.86 -23.82
CA ARG A 149 -11.82 8.19 -22.53
C ARG A 149 -10.71 8.84 -21.73
N LEU A 150 -10.95 8.93 -20.43
CA LEU A 150 -9.94 9.46 -19.52
C LEU A 150 -8.90 8.39 -19.21
N MET A 151 -7.65 8.69 -19.56
CA MET A 151 -6.49 7.85 -19.30
C MET A 151 -5.59 8.52 -18.26
N GLY A 152 -5.27 7.80 -17.19
CA GLY A 152 -4.25 8.18 -16.24
C GLY A 152 -2.87 7.71 -16.70
N LEU A 153 -1.94 8.65 -16.86
CA LEU A 153 -0.51 8.42 -17.05
C LEU A 153 0.18 8.59 -15.71
N LEU A 154 0.66 7.49 -15.12
CA LEU A 154 1.37 7.49 -13.85
C LEU A 154 2.80 8.03 -14.03
N GLN A 155 3.44 8.46 -12.96
CA GLN A 155 4.76 9.14 -12.98
C GLN A 155 5.91 8.37 -13.66
N GLY A 156 5.79 7.06 -13.83
CA GLY A 156 6.77 6.26 -14.58
C GLY A 156 6.62 6.37 -16.10
N ASP A 157 5.52 6.94 -16.59
CA ASP A 157 5.23 7.10 -18.01
C ASP A 157 5.96 8.30 -18.63
N GLU A 158 6.50 8.11 -19.83
CA GLU A 158 7.26 9.15 -20.53
C GLU A 158 6.42 10.37 -20.95
N GLN A 159 5.10 10.17 -21.08
CA GLN A 159 4.15 11.23 -21.37
C GLN A 159 3.61 11.89 -20.09
N CYS A 160 3.91 11.35 -18.90
CA CYS A 160 3.57 11.98 -17.64
C CYS A 160 4.56 13.12 -17.35
N VAL A 161 4.13 14.34 -17.65
CA VAL A 161 4.96 15.53 -17.55
C VAL A 161 4.24 16.64 -16.79
N PHE A 162 4.89 17.20 -15.77
CA PHE A 162 4.39 18.35 -15.01
C PHE A 162 5.51 19.09 -14.27
N SER A 163 5.23 20.33 -13.90
CA SER A 163 6.16 21.30 -13.31
C SER A 163 6.31 21.13 -11.79
N VAL A 164 7.54 21.24 -11.31
CA VAL A 164 7.90 21.01 -9.91
C VAL A 164 8.90 22.02 -9.38
N TYR A 165 8.97 22.08 -8.04
CA TYR A 165 10.02 22.72 -7.27
C TYR A 165 10.81 21.69 -6.48
N ILE A 166 12.11 21.95 -6.33
CA ILE A 166 13.05 21.13 -5.59
C ILE A 166 13.54 21.92 -4.37
N GLY A 167 13.52 21.26 -3.21
CA GLY A 167 14.10 21.75 -1.97
C GLY A 167 13.43 23.01 -1.43
N LYS A 168 14.05 23.59 -0.41
CA LYS A 168 13.53 24.80 0.28
C LYS A 168 13.63 26.06 -0.58
N ASP A 169 14.62 26.12 -1.45
CA ASP A 169 14.88 27.25 -2.35
C ASP A 169 13.95 27.28 -3.57
N ARG A 170 13.03 26.31 -3.67
CA ARG A 170 12.04 26.18 -4.76
C ARG A 170 12.70 26.26 -6.14
N LEU A 171 13.72 25.45 -6.34
CA LEU A 171 14.45 25.39 -7.60
C LEU A 171 13.54 24.76 -8.68
N PRO A 172 13.34 25.38 -9.84
CA PRO A 172 12.38 24.91 -10.83
C PRO A 172 12.88 23.66 -11.57
N GLY A 173 11.95 22.82 -11.98
CA GLY A 173 12.20 21.67 -12.86
C GLY A 173 10.91 21.07 -13.40
N LEU A 174 11.05 20.03 -14.21
CA LEU A 174 9.95 19.34 -14.85
C LEU A 174 10.07 17.83 -14.62
N VAL A 175 9.06 17.23 -13.98
CA VAL A 175 9.00 15.78 -13.84
C VAL A 175 8.70 15.15 -15.19
N GLN A 176 9.40 14.07 -15.49
CA GLN A 176 9.13 13.18 -16.61
C GLN A 176 9.43 11.74 -16.23
N GLY A 177 8.57 10.80 -16.64
CA GLY A 177 8.84 9.37 -16.51
C GLY A 177 9.87 8.87 -17.53
N GLN A 178 10.60 7.80 -17.19
CA GLN A 178 11.49 7.06 -18.09
C GLN A 178 11.71 5.66 -17.53
N ASN A 179 11.36 4.63 -18.31
CA ASN A 179 11.62 3.23 -17.96
C ASN A 179 11.23 2.88 -16.51
N ASP A 180 10.00 3.21 -16.12
CA ASP A 180 9.42 2.95 -14.79
C ASP A 180 10.04 3.73 -13.63
N ARG A 181 10.89 4.73 -13.93
CA ARG A 181 11.42 5.70 -12.98
C ARG A 181 10.87 7.08 -13.29
N ALA A 182 10.85 7.95 -12.28
CA ALA A 182 10.59 9.36 -12.47
C ALA A 182 11.90 10.15 -12.30
N MET A 183 12.04 11.23 -13.06
CA MET A 183 13.14 12.17 -12.92
C MET A 183 12.64 13.60 -13.09
N VAL A 184 13.38 14.55 -12.54
CA VAL A 184 13.21 15.98 -12.77
C VAL A 184 14.27 16.42 -13.78
N LYS A 185 13.82 16.95 -14.92
CA LYS A 185 14.65 17.51 -15.98
C LYS A 185 14.65 19.04 -15.95
N PHE A 186 15.57 19.62 -16.73
CA PHE A 186 15.71 21.05 -16.94
C PHE A 186 16.00 21.84 -15.65
N ILE A 187 16.70 21.21 -14.71
CA ILE A 187 17.17 21.90 -13.51
C ILE A 187 18.32 22.84 -13.92
N PRO A 188 18.26 24.15 -13.61
CA PRO A 188 19.30 25.09 -14.02
C PRO A 188 20.69 24.73 -13.48
N LYS A 189 21.75 24.92 -14.27
CA LYS A 189 23.13 24.54 -13.88
C LYS A 189 23.65 25.24 -12.63
N TRP A 190 23.16 26.45 -12.36
CA TRP A 190 23.51 27.23 -11.15
C TRP A 190 22.79 26.73 -9.90
N ALA A 191 21.75 25.90 -10.05
CA ALA A 191 20.96 25.40 -8.95
C ALA A 191 21.76 24.36 -8.16
N LYS A 192 21.77 24.51 -6.84
CA LYS A 192 22.45 23.59 -5.92
C LYS A 192 21.44 22.56 -5.39
N VAL A 193 21.25 21.48 -6.13
CA VAL A 193 20.40 20.35 -5.70
C VAL A 193 21.22 19.28 -5.01
N GLN A 194 20.61 18.58 -4.05
CA GLN A 194 21.25 17.51 -3.27
C GLN A 194 20.39 16.25 -3.24
N VAL A 195 21.05 15.10 -3.05
CA VAL A 195 20.36 13.84 -2.79
C VAL A 195 19.61 13.94 -1.46
N GLY A 196 18.35 13.52 -1.45
CA GLY A 196 17.45 13.64 -0.30
C GLY A 196 16.55 14.88 -0.33
N ASP A 197 16.81 15.85 -1.23
CA ASP A 197 15.92 17.00 -1.40
C ASP A 197 14.51 16.56 -1.80
N GLU A 198 13.52 17.22 -1.20
CA GLU A 198 12.11 16.98 -1.50
C GLU A 198 11.71 17.67 -2.80
N VAL A 199 10.85 16.99 -3.55
CA VAL A 199 10.26 17.52 -4.78
C VAL A 199 8.75 17.66 -4.57
N VAL A 200 8.24 18.84 -4.90
CA VAL A 200 6.81 19.21 -4.77
C VAL A 200 6.32 19.86 -6.06
N THR A 201 5.02 19.82 -6.34
CA THR A 201 4.44 20.50 -7.51
C THR A 201 4.64 22.01 -7.42
N SER A 202 4.94 22.66 -8.54
CA SER A 202 5.08 24.13 -8.58
C SER A 202 3.78 24.85 -8.92
N GLY A 203 2.88 24.17 -9.65
CA GLY A 203 1.61 24.69 -10.12
C GLY A 203 1.70 25.76 -11.21
N LEU A 204 2.86 25.86 -11.87
CA LEU A 204 3.08 26.80 -12.98
C LEU A 204 2.42 26.36 -14.29
N ASP A 205 2.06 25.08 -14.41
CA ASP A 205 1.45 24.47 -15.60
C ASP A 205 -0.07 24.26 -15.48
N GLU A 206 -0.67 24.73 -14.39
CA GLU A 206 -2.09 24.54 -14.09
C GLU A 206 -2.53 23.06 -14.02
N ILE A 207 -1.62 22.10 -13.88
CA ILE A 207 -1.96 20.66 -13.73
C ILE A 207 -2.24 20.33 -12.26
N PHE A 208 -1.40 20.86 -11.36
CA PHE A 208 -1.49 20.68 -9.91
C PHE A 208 -1.42 22.03 -9.21
N PHE A 209 -2.13 22.20 -8.10
CA PHE A 209 -1.83 23.33 -7.20
C PHE A 209 -0.43 23.17 -6.59
N PRO A 210 0.23 24.26 -6.17
CA PRO A 210 1.58 24.20 -5.62
C PRO A 210 1.63 23.40 -4.32
N GLY A 211 2.72 22.66 -4.12
CA GLY A 211 3.06 22.03 -2.84
C GLY A 211 2.60 20.58 -2.65
N VAL A 212 2.02 19.93 -3.66
CA VAL A 212 1.70 18.50 -3.59
C VAL A 212 3.00 17.69 -3.62
N PRO A 213 3.28 16.82 -2.63
CA PRO A 213 4.54 16.09 -2.60
C PRO A 213 4.65 15.04 -3.70
N VAL A 214 5.82 15.01 -4.34
CA VAL A 214 6.13 14.14 -5.49
C VAL A 214 7.03 12.98 -5.07
N GLY A 215 8.16 13.29 -4.45
CA GLY A 215 9.18 12.31 -4.08
C GLY A 215 10.46 12.95 -3.53
N LYS A 216 11.53 12.15 -3.44
CA LYS A 216 12.87 12.62 -3.03
C LYS A 216 13.92 12.34 -4.11
N ILE A 217 14.90 13.24 -4.24
CA ILE A 217 16.04 13.02 -5.13
C ILE A 217 16.89 11.86 -4.64
N THR A 218 17.18 10.92 -5.53
CA THR A 218 18.04 9.75 -5.25
C THR A 218 19.39 9.82 -5.97
N LYS A 219 19.44 10.50 -7.12
CA LYS A 219 20.66 10.65 -7.92
C LYS A 219 20.58 11.92 -8.75
N ILE A 220 21.70 12.59 -8.95
CA ILE A 220 21.84 13.76 -9.81
C ILE A 220 22.82 13.42 -10.94
N ILE A 221 22.48 13.82 -12.16
CA ILE A 221 23.32 13.76 -13.36
C ILE A 221 23.47 15.19 -13.88
N ASP A 222 24.71 15.58 -14.10
CA ASP A 222 25.03 16.86 -14.72
C ASP A 222 25.15 16.67 -16.24
N GLU A 223 24.23 17.25 -17.01
CA GLU A 223 24.30 17.28 -18.48
C GLU A 223 24.82 18.66 -18.95
N ASP A 224 25.18 18.81 -20.22
CA ASP A 224 25.87 20.02 -20.71
C ASP A 224 25.10 21.33 -20.44
N MET A 225 23.78 21.33 -20.67
CA MET A 225 22.94 22.54 -20.56
C MET A 225 22.12 22.64 -19.28
N TYR A 226 21.81 21.51 -18.64
CA TYR A 226 20.95 21.43 -17.45
C TYR A 226 21.33 20.22 -16.60
N GLN A 227 20.80 20.13 -15.39
CA GLN A 227 20.94 18.97 -14.53
C GLN A 227 19.66 18.12 -14.58
N VAL A 228 19.83 16.81 -14.39
CA VAL A 228 18.75 15.83 -14.25
C VAL A 228 18.84 15.20 -12.88
N ALA A 229 17.72 15.11 -12.17
CA ALA A 229 17.66 14.41 -10.88
C ALA A 229 16.68 13.23 -10.96
N TYR A 230 17.15 12.01 -10.71
CA TYR A 230 16.25 10.89 -10.48
C TYR A 230 15.56 11.05 -9.14
N ILE A 231 14.27 10.72 -9.11
CA ILE A 231 13.46 10.80 -7.90
C ILE A 231 12.88 9.43 -7.56
N GLU A 232 12.72 9.17 -6.27
CA GLU A 232 11.87 8.10 -5.76
C GLU A 232 10.49 8.69 -5.43
N PRO A 233 9.44 8.35 -6.19
CA PRO A 233 8.08 8.77 -5.90
C PRO A 233 7.57 8.26 -4.56
N TYR A 234 6.78 9.08 -3.87
CA TYR A 234 6.06 8.66 -2.67
C TYR A 234 4.84 7.77 -2.98
N ALA A 235 4.17 8.02 -4.11
CA ALA A 235 3.00 7.27 -4.50
C ALA A 235 3.39 5.97 -5.24
N LYS A 236 2.92 4.82 -4.73
CA LYS A 236 2.93 3.54 -5.44
C LYS A 236 1.49 3.10 -5.64
N ILE A 237 1.07 2.95 -6.89
CA ILE A 237 -0.33 2.73 -7.25
C ILE A 237 -0.47 1.36 -7.90
N ASN A 238 -1.40 0.58 -7.38
CA ASN A 238 -1.86 -0.66 -7.96
C ASN A 238 -3.34 -0.54 -8.28
N THR A 239 -3.79 -0.97 -9.46
CA THR A 239 -5.21 -0.93 -9.80
C THR A 239 -5.97 -2.14 -9.25
N PRO A 240 -7.25 -1.97 -8.82
CA PRO A 240 -8.01 -0.73 -8.82
C PRO A 240 -7.66 0.21 -7.65
N ALA A 241 -7.72 1.52 -7.89
CA ALA A 241 -7.43 2.55 -6.87
C ALA A 241 -8.36 3.76 -7.02
N TYR A 242 -8.59 4.46 -5.91
CA TYR A 242 -9.26 5.77 -5.91
C TYR A 242 -8.23 6.89 -5.91
N LEU A 243 -8.43 7.88 -6.76
CA LEU A 243 -7.55 9.02 -6.99
C LEU A 243 -8.37 10.31 -6.92
N TYR A 244 -7.73 11.40 -6.51
CA TYR A 244 -8.31 12.73 -6.65
C TYR A 244 -7.75 13.40 -7.90
N MET A 245 -8.62 13.86 -8.78
CA MET A 245 -8.27 14.61 -9.97
C MET A 245 -8.41 16.11 -9.68
N VAL A 246 -7.37 16.88 -9.99
CA VAL A 246 -7.34 18.34 -9.79
C VAL A 246 -8.04 19.00 -10.97
N GLU A 247 -9.21 19.61 -10.75
CA GLU A 247 -10.01 20.24 -11.82
C GLU A 247 -9.59 21.69 -12.09
N SER A 248 -9.41 22.48 -11.04
CA SER A 248 -9.04 23.91 -11.10
C SER A 248 -8.56 24.38 -9.73
N PHE A 249 -7.68 25.37 -9.68
CA PHE A 249 -7.15 25.93 -8.43
C PHE A 249 -6.76 27.39 -8.59
#